data_AF-A0AA36N954-F1
#
_entry.id   AF-A0AA36N954-F1
#
_cell.length_a   1.000
_cell.length_b   1.000
_cell.length_c   1.000
_cell.angle_alpha   90.00
_cell.angle_beta   90.00
_cell.angle_gamma   90.00
#
_symmetry.space_group_name_H-M   'P 1'
#
loop_
_entity.id
_entity.type
_entity.pdbx_description
1 polymer ?
#
loop_
_entity_poly.entity_id
_entity_poly.type
_entity_poly.pdbx_seq_one_letter_code
_entity_poly.pdbx_strand_id
1 'polypeptide(L)'
;MDLSELHERFAGEGILFITCGQPGIQEVFAKHCGDGSLIRNLLVAGESAHFRVGQDLLAGRDAEQVKNLFLEVGDVYITVEGGPGVAQDARKVLARGATVLPLKRTGGASAGKFDFPEKALAPSFVPEEQWARLGRSTTPLQEAAKTAVEVMVTIFEVRDMSRPPENTWDGDGRFGYSLELKE
;
A
#
# COMPACT_ATOMS: atom_id res chain seq x y z
N MET A 1 -4.33 8.72 10.74
CA MET A 1 -5.13 7.53 10.38
C MET A 1 -5.05 6.59 11.56
N ASP A 2 -6.17 6.05 12.04
CA ASP A 2 -6.13 5.04 13.09
C ASP A 2 -5.78 3.69 12.45
N LEU A 3 -4.69 3.07 12.89
CA LEU A 3 -4.18 1.81 12.34
C LEU A 3 -4.43 0.63 13.28
N SER A 4 -5.14 0.85 14.39
CA SER A 4 -5.40 -0.18 15.40
C SER A 4 -6.09 -1.40 14.80
N GLU A 5 -7.06 -1.17 13.90
CA GLU A 5 -7.78 -2.23 13.18
C GLU A 5 -6.87 -3.07 12.30
N LEU A 6 -5.94 -2.44 11.56
CA LEU A 6 -4.95 -3.17 10.75
C LEU A 6 -4.00 -3.99 11.63
N HIS A 7 -3.53 -3.42 12.74
CA HIS A 7 -2.64 -4.15 13.65
C HIS A 7 -3.32 -5.31 14.36
N GLU A 8 -4.56 -5.12 14.80
CA GLU A 8 -5.33 -6.16 15.47
C GLU A 8 -5.66 -7.28 14.49
N ARG A 9 -6.09 -6.93 13.27
CA ARG A 9 -6.52 -7.91 12.27
C ARG A 9 -5.37 -8.74 11.69
N PHE A 10 -4.21 -8.14 11.51
CA PHE A 10 -3.01 -8.78 10.94
C PHE A 10 -1.89 -8.92 11.99
N ALA A 11 -2.28 -9.13 13.26
CA ALA A 11 -1.36 -9.36 14.35
C ALA A 11 -0.52 -10.61 14.07
N GLY A 12 0.77 -10.42 13.74
CA GLY A 12 1.70 -11.49 13.39
C GLY A 12 2.23 -11.43 11.95
N GLU A 13 1.61 -10.67 11.05
CA GLU A 13 2.01 -10.60 9.64
C GLU A 13 2.92 -9.42 9.29
N GLY A 14 3.32 -8.60 10.26
CA GLY A 14 4.35 -7.57 10.09
C GLY A 14 4.00 -6.51 9.03
N ILE A 15 3.03 -5.64 9.31
CA ILE A 15 2.70 -4.51 8.42
C ILE A 15 3.81 -3.45 8.48
N LEU A 16 4.30 -3.03 7.31
CA LEU A 16 5.23 -1.91 7.16
C LEU A 16 4.68 -0.89 6.15
N PHE A 17 4.95 0.38 6.42
CA PHE A 17 4.67 1.46 5.48
C PHE A 17 5.96 1.95 4.85
N ILE A 18 6.05 1.85 3.52
CA ILE A 18 7.24 2.24 2.79
C ILE A 18 7.02 3.61 2.12
N THR A 19 7.99 4.50 2.23
CA THR A 19 8.02 5.78 1.49
C THR A 19 9.38 5.95 0.78
N CYS A 20 9.54 6.98 -0.05
CA CYS A 20 10.83 7.37 -0.64
C CYS A 20 11.50 8.53 0.13
N GLY A 21 11.07 8.81 1.37
CA GLY A 21 11.62 9.86 2.23
C GLY A 21 11.48 11.28 1.70
N GLN A 22 10.55 11.53 0.78
CA GLN A 22 10.38 12.85 0.14
C GLN A 22 9.54 13.81 1.00
N PRO A 23 9.81 15.12 0.95
CA PRO A 23 8.97 16.12 1.62
C PRO A 23 7.56 16.18 1.01
N GLY A 24 6.62 16.79 1.74
CA GLY A 24 5.23 16.92 1.31
C GLY A 24 4.36 15.76 1.81
N ILE A 25 3.64 15.07 0.92
CA ILE A 25 2.63 14.08 1.33
C ILE A 25 3.24 12.89 2.08
N GLN A 26 4.41 12.41 1.68
CA GLN A 26 5.08 11.29 2.37
C GLN A 26 5.50 11.68 3.78
N GLU A 27 6.05 12.89 3.95
CA GLU A 27 6.36 13.48 5.25
C GLU A 27 5.11 13.66 6.12
N VAL A 28 4.02 14.21 5.55
CA VAL A 28 2.75 14.37 6.27
C VAL A 28 2.22 13.02 6.70
N PHE A 29 2.24 12.02 5.83
CA PHE A 29 1.82 10.66 6.17
C PHE A 29 2.67 10.09 7.30
N ALA A 30 4.00 10.12 7.18
CA ALA A 30 4.92 9.56 8.17
C ALA A 30 4.72 10.19 9.56
N LYS A 31 4.60 11.53 9.63
CA LYS A 31 4.37 12.26 10.88
C LYS A 31 3.02 11.96 11.55
N HIS A 32 2.06 11.40 10.83
CA HIS A 32 0.71 11.10 11.33
C HIS A 32 0.42 9.58 11.32
N CYS A 33 1.45 8.75 11.14
CA CYS A 33 1.37 7.30 11.11
C CYS A 33 1.83 6.71 12.45
N GLY A 34 0.94 6.73 13.44
CA GLY A 34 1.24 6.23 14.79
C GLY A 34 2.45 6.94 15.40
N ASP A 35 3.36 6.17 15.98
CA ASP A 35 4.66 6.65 16.50
C ASP A 35 5.78 6.62 15.44
N GLY A 36 5.47 6.26 14.20
CA GLY A 36 6.42 6.13 13.10
C GLY A 36 7.24 4.84 13.10
N SER A 37 7.09 3.94 14.08
CA SER A 37 7.88 2.70 14.19
C SER A 37 7.76 1.75 12.99
N LEU A 38 6.66 1.87 12.23
CA LEU A 38 6.35 1.05 11.05
C LEU A 38 6.75 1.69 9.73
N ILE A 39 7.25 2.92 9.77
CA ILE A 39 7.68 3.64 8.57
C ILE A 39 9.08 3.19 8.20
N ARG A 40 9.27 2.85 6.92
CA ARG A 40 10.55 2.61 6.28
C ARG A 40 10.71 3.57 5.11
N ASN A 41 11.78 4.37 5.12
CA ASN A 41 12.08 5.30 4.03
C ASN A 41 13.14 4.67 3.12
N LEU A 42 12.77 4.28 1.90
CA LEU A 42 13.74 3.82 0.90
C LEU A 42 14.49 5.02 0.32
N LEU A 43 15.81 5.00 0.44
CA LEU A 43 16.68 6.13 0.12
C LEU A 43 17.88 5.72 -0.73
N VAL A 44 18.48 6.71 -1.37
CA VAL A 44 19.77 6.54 -2.06
C VAL A 44 20.88 6.36 -1.02
N ALA A 45 21.86 5.52 -1.32
CA ALA A 45 23.01 5.30 -0.46
C ALA A 45 23.72 6.63 -0.14
N GLY A 46 23.90 6.91 1.15
CA GLY A 46 24.52 8.15 1.63
C GLY A 46 23.53 9.29 1.92
N GLU A 47 22.24 9.11 1.62
CA GLU A 47 21.18 10.06 1.98
C GLU A 47 20.49 9.69 3.30
N SER A 48 19.70 10.62 3.84
CA SER A 48 18.82 10.39 5.00
C SER A 48 17.48 11.12 4.80
N ALA A 49 16.41 10.59 5.39
CA ALA A 49 15.08 11.17 5.22
C ALA A 49 15.00 12.54 5.90
N HIS A 50 14.48 13.53 5.19
CA HIS A 50 14.50 14.92 5.63
C HIS A 50 13.66 15.20 6.89
N PHE A 51 12.69 14.34 7.18
CA PHE A 51 11.70 14.57 8.24
C PHE A 51 11.90 13.71 9.50
N ARG A 52 12.95 12.88 9.57
CA ARG A 52 13.37 12.11 10.77
C ARG A 52 12.25 11.30 11.44
N VAL A 53 11.31 10.77 10.66
CA VAL A 53 10.29 9.83 11.15
C VAL A 53 10.44 8.51 10.40
N GLY A 54 10.39 7.41 11.15
CA GLY A 54 10.65 6.07 10.63
C GLY A 54 12.13 5.71 10.59
N GLN A 55 12.42 4.56 9.99
CA GLN A 55 13.77 4.06 9.78
C GLN A 55 14.18 4.22 8.32
N ASP A 56 15.38 4.71 8.09
CA ASP A 56 15.97 4.84 6.77
C ASP A 56 16.52 3.49 6.28
N LEU A 57 16.15 3.12 5.05
CA LEU A 57 16.60 1.93 4.34
C LEU A 57 17.34 2.36 3.07
N LEU A 58 18.66 2.21 3.08
CA LEU A 58 19.50 2.54 1.93
C LEU A 58 19.35 1.44 0.88
N ALA A 59 18.83 1.78 -0.30
CA ALA A 59 18.25 0.78 -1.20
C ALA A 59 18.65 0.94 -2.68
N GLY A 60 19.42 1.97 -3.04
CA GLY A 60 19.90 2.16 -4.41
C GLY A 60 21.04 3.16 -4.50
N ARG A 61 21.70 3.22 -5.66
CA ARG A 61 22.80 4.17 -5.90
C ARG A 61 22.33 5.54 -6.42
N ASP A 62 21.09 5.61 -6.89
CA ASP A 62 20.47 6.78 -7.50
C ASP A 62 18.95 6.76 -7.32
N ALA A 63 18.29 7.90 -7.56
CA ALA A 63 16.86 8.06 -7.35
C ALA A 63 16.01 7.18 -8.27
N GLU A 64 16.50 6.86 -9.46
CA GLU A 64 15.80 6.00 -10.41
C GLU A 64 15.75 4.55 -9.90
N GLN A 65 16.88 4.04 -9.40
CA GLN A 65 16.94 2.71 -8.78
C GLN A 65 16.04 2.60 -7.56
N VAL A 66 16.09 3.59 -6.66
CA VAL A 66 15.23 3.62 -5.47
C VAL A 66 13.76 3.63 -5.87
N LYS A 67 13.38 4.45 -6.86
CA LYS A 67 12.02 4.48 -7.38
C LYS A 67 11.61 3.13 -7.98
N ASN A 68 12.45 2.53 -8.81
CA ASN A 68 12.14 1.23 -9.42
C ASN A 68 11.97 0.15 -8.34
N LEU A 69 12.85 0.10 -7.34
CA LEU A 69 12.69 -0.82 -6.21
C LEU A 69 11.40 -0.53 -5.42
N PHE A 70 11.11 0.73 -5.13
CA PHE A 70 9.87 1.14 -4.44
C PHE A 70 8.64 0.60 -5.14
N LEU A 71 8.61 0.59 -6.48
CA LEU A 71 7.50 0.05 -7.28
C LEU A 71 7.40 -1.48 -7.30
N GLU A 72 8.41 -2.20 -6.81
CA GLU A 72 8.48 -3.67 -6.81
C GLU A 72 8.23 -4.33 -5.43
N VAL A 73 8.35 -3.58 -4.32
CA VAL A 73 8.35 -4.17 -2.97
C VAL A 73 7.00 -4.16 -2.24
N GLY A 74 6.07 -3.29 -2.62
CA GLY A 74 4.80 -3.12 -1.90
C GLY A 74 3.72 -4.10 -2.34
N ASP A 75 2.85 -4.52 -1.42
CA ASP A 75 1.62 -5.25 -1.78
C ASP A 75 0.50 -4.31 -2.21
N VAL A 76 0.42 -3.16 -1.53
CA VAL A 76 -0.61 -2.13 -1.70
C VAL A 76 0.05 -0.77 -1.82
N TYR A 77 -0.26 -0.05 -2.90
CA TYR A 77 0.24 1.29 -3.16
C TYR A 77 -0.87 2.31 -2.98
N ILE A 78 -0.74 3.17 -2.00
CA ILE A 78 -1.68 4.27 -1.77
C ILE A 78 -1.24 5.45 -2.62
N THR A 79 -2.14 5.97 -3.46
CA THR A 79 -1.88 7.20 -4.22
C THR A 79 -2.70 8.37 -3.68
N VAL A 80 -2.05 9.52 -3.57
CA VAL A 80 -2.63 10.79 -3.09
C VAL A 80 -2.31 11.84 -4.15
N GLU A 81 -3.34 12.47 -4.70
CA GLU A 81 -3.26 13.37 -5.85
C GLU A 81 -2.45 12.76 -7.02
N GLY A 82 -1.37 13.44 -7.42
CA GLY A 82 -0.40 12.97 -8.40
C GLY A 82 -0.59 13.59 -9.78
N GLY A 83 0.52 13.64 -10.51
CA GLY A 83 0.58 13.97 -11.93
C GLY A 83 0.76 12.73 -12.82
N PRO A 84 1.18 12.91 -14.08
CA PRO A 84 1.44 11.81 -15.02
C PRO A 84 2.39 10.74 -14.49
N GLY A 85 3.40 11.11 -13.69
CA GLY A 85 4.32 10.16 -13.08
C GLY A 85 3.64 9.15 -12.17
N VAL A 86 2.67 9.60 -11.35
CA VAL A 86 1.91 8.71 -10.46
C VAL A 86 1.01 7.77 -11.25
N ALA A 87 0.40 8.24 -12.35
CA ALA A 87 -0.39 7.38 -13.24
C ALA A 87 0.46 6.32 -13.95
N GLN A 88 1.68 6.68 -14.39
CA GLN A 88 2.64 5.73 -14.95
C GLN A 88 3.05 4.67 -13.91
N ASP A 89 3.35 5.10 -12.69
CA ASP A 89 3.73 4.21 -11.60
C ASP A 89 2.59 3.27 -11.22
N ALA A 90 1.35 3.77 -11.12
CA ALA A 90 0.16 2.95 -10.86
C ALA A 90 -0.04 1.87 -11.94
N ARG A 91 0.22 2.19 -13.22
CA ARG A 91 0.16 1.20 -14.31
C ARG A 91 1.21 0.10 -14.15
N LYS A 92 2.45 0.46 -13.77
CA LYS A 92 3.52 -0.53 -13.52
C LYS A 92 3.17 -1.45 -12.35
N VAL A 93 2.69 -0.88 -11.25
CA VAL A 93 2.27 -1.62 -10.04
C VAL A 93 1.15 -2.61 -10.36
N LEU A 94 0.10 -2.18 -11.07
CA LEU A 94 -0.96 -3.10 -11.48
C LEU A 94 -0.47 -4.18 -12.46
N ALA A 95 0.42 -3.83 -13.39
CA ALA A 95 0.93 -4.77 -14.38
C ALA A 95 1.70 -5.93 -13.73
N ARG A 96 2.33 -5.71 -12.57
CA ARG A 96 2.98 -6.78 -11.79
C ARG A 96 2.06 -7.50 -10.79
N GLY A 97 0.77 -7.16 -10.73
CA GLY A 97 -0.21 -7.81 -9.86
C GLY A 97 -0.28 -7.28 -8.42
N ALA A 98 0.36 -6.15 -8.12
CA ALA A 98 0.16 -5.44 -6.87
C ALA A 98 -1.12 -4.59 -6.92
N THR A 99 -1.62 -4.17 -5.76
CA THR A 99 -2.85 -3.39 -5.66
C THR A 99 -2.55 -1.90 -5.59
N VAL A 100 -3.36 -1.08 -6.25
CA VAL A 100 -3.31 0.39 -6.13
C VAL A 100 -4.59 0.87 -5.46
N LEU A 101 -4.44 1.60 -4.34
CA LEU A 101 -5.52 2.25 -3.59
C LEU A 101 -5.47 3.78 -3.82
N PRO A 102 -6.17 4.30 -4.83
CA PRO A 102 -6.26 5.73 -5.04
C PRO A 102 -7.18 6.43 -4.03
N LEU A 103 -6.67 7.44 -3.32
CA LEU A 103 -7.49 8.34 -2.52
C LEU A 103 -8.16 9.39 -3.43
N LYS A 104 -9.17 8.97 -4.20
CA LYS A 104 -9.77 9.77 -5.29
C LYS A 104 -10.17 11.20 -4.93
N ARG A 105 -10.64 11.42 -3.69
CA ARG A 105 -11.05 12.74 -3.19
C ARG A 105 -9.96 13.81 -3.24
N THR A 106 -8.71 13.40 -3.42
CA THR A 106 -7.54 14.29 -3.47
C THR A 106 -7.33 14.89 -4.87
N GLY A 107 -7.92 14.32 -5.92
CA GLY A 107 -7.78 14.86 -7.28
C GLY A 107 -6.61 14.26 -8.07
N GLY A 108 -6.17 14.96 -9.10
CA GLY A 108 -5.01 14.55 -9.92
C GLY A 108 -5.14 13.16 -10.54
N ALA A 109 -4.03 12.44 -10.61
CA ALA A 109 -3.94 11.06 -11.07
C ALA A 109 -4.85 10.13 -10.24
N SER A 110 -4.87 10.29 -8.92
CA SER A 110 -5.69 9.49 -8.00
C SER A 110 -7.20 9.64 -8.26
N ALA A 111 -7.65 10.72 -8.88
CA ALA A 111 -9.04 10.89 -9.32
C ALA A 111 -9.33 10.36 -10.75
N GLY A 112 -8.35 9.76 -11.41
CA GLY A 112 -8.50 9.19 -12.75
C GLY A 112 -7.87 9.98 -13.90
N LYS A 113 -7.11 11.05 -13.62
CA LYS A 113 -6.44 11.83 -14.69
C LYS A 113 -5.17 11.13 -15.19
N PHE A 114 -4.67 11.57 -16.36
CA PHE A 114 -3.38 11.13 -16.94
C PHE A 114 -3.31 9.65 -17.29
N ASP A 115 -4.43 9.10 -17.80
CA ASP A 115 -4.57 7.67 -18.13
C ASP A 115 -4.27 6.77 -16.92
N PHE A 116 -4.79 7.17 -15.76
CA PHE A 116 -4.75 6.35 -14.56
C PHE A 116 -5.58 5.07 -14.78
N PRO A 117 -5.10 3.91 -14.33
CA PRO A 117 -5.72 2.64 -14.68
C PRO A 117 -7.12 2.48 -14.05
N GLU A 118 -8.13 2.28 -14.88
CA GLU A 118 -9.53 2.12 -14.46
C GLU A 118 -9.74 0.97 -13.47
N LYS A 119 -8.97 -0.12 -13.60
CA LYS A 119 -9.02 -1.26 -12.67
C LYS A 119 -8.69 -0.87 -11.22
N ALA A 120 -7.83 0.13 -11.01
CA ALA A 120 -7.57 0.67 -9.67
C ALA A 120 -8.67 1.64 -9.20
N LEU A 121 -9.42 2.24 -10.13
CA LEU A 121 -10.52 3.14 -9.83
C LEU A 121 -11.83 2.40 -9.56
N ALA A 122 -11.90 1.09 -9.72
CA ALA A 122 -13.10 0.30 -9.44
C ALA A 122 -12.72 -1.15 -9.13
N PRO A 123 -12.04 -1.42 -8.00
CA PRO A 123 -11.68 -2.77 -7.62
C PRO A 123 -12.94 -3.59 -7.37
N SER A 124 -13.09 -4.72 -8.08
CA SER A 124 -14.29 -5.57 -8.01
C SER A 124 -14.50 -6.25 -6.66
N PHE A 125 -13.47 -6.28 -5.82
CA PHE A 125 -13.48 -6.91 -4.50
C PHE A 125 -13.82 -5.93 -3.36
N VAL A 126 -13.96 -4.63 -3.65
CA VAL A 126 -14.42 -3.63 -2.67
C VAL A 126 -15.88 -3.29 -2.98
N PRO A 127 -16.79 -3.37 -2.00
CA PRO A 127 -18.18 -2.95 -2.17
C PRO A 127 -18.27 -1.52 -2.74
N GLU A 128 -19.14 -1.33 -3.75
CA GLU A 128 -19.29 -0.05 -4.44
C GLU A 128 -19.60 1.11 -3.49
N GLU A 129 -20.41 0.86 -2.47
CA GLU A 129 -20.77 1.87 -1.46
C GLU A 129 -19.54 2.34 -0.65
N GLN A 130 -18.71 1.39 -0.19
CA GLN A 130 -17.47 1.68 0.54
C GLN A 130 -16.50 2.45 -0.36
N TRP A 131 -16.41 2.04 -1.62
CA TRP A 131 -15.58 2.71 -2.61
C TRP A 131 -16.07 4.13 -2.95
N ALA A 132 -17.38 4.33 -3.04
CA ALA A 132 -17.98 5.63 -3.27
C ALA A 132 -17.73 6.59 -2.10
N ARG A 133 -17.78 6.10 -0.85
CA ARG A 133 -17.45 6.89 0.36
C ARG A 133 -16.03 7.44 0.32
N LEU A 134 -15.07 6.66 -0.17
CA LEU A 134 -13.67 7.09 -0.29
C LEU A 134 -13.47 8.22 -1.32
N GLY A 135 -14.32 8.26 -2.35
CA GLY A 135 -14.22 9.23 -3.45
C GLY A 135 -15.01 10.53 -3.28
N ARG A 136 -15.96 10.61 -2.34
CA ARG A 136 -16.81 11.79 -2.14
C ARG A 136 -16.07 12.89 -1.40
N SER A 137 -16.06 14.11 -1.96
CA SER A 137 -15.50 15.28 -1.30
C SER A 137 -16.29 15.72 -0.06
N THR A 138 -17.58 15.38 0.00
CA THR A 138 -18.50 15.71 1.09
C THR A 138 -18.38 14.77 2.30
N THR A 139 -17.70 13.63 2.17
CA THR A 139 -17.50 12.70 3.30
C THR A 139 -16.54 13.32 4.32
N PRO A 140 -16.90 13.36 5.61
CA PRO A 140 -16.01 13.81 6.69
C PRO A 140 -14.63 13.15 6.61
N LEU A 141 -13.57 13.90 6.94
CA LEU A 141 -12.19 13.41 6.81
C LEU A 141 -11.94 12.15 7.64
N GLN A 142 -12.48 12.10 8.86
CA GLN A 142 -12.37 10.97 9.77
C GLN A 142 -13.05 9.72 9.18
N GLU A 143 -14.24 9.88 8.60
CA GLU A 143 -14.95 8.77 7.97
C GLU A 143 -14.24 8.26 6.72
N ALA A 144 -13.68 9.15 5.91
CA ALA A 144 -12.90 8.74 4.74
C ALA A 144 -11.60 8.03 5.14
N ALA A 145 -10.92 8.51 6.19
CA ALA A 145 -9.73 7.85 6.72
C ALA A 145 -10.05 6.47 7.27
N LYS A 146 -11.17 6.31 8.00
CA LYS A 146 -11.66 5.00 8.44
C LYS A 146 -11.98 4.10 7.25
N THR A 147 -12.69 4.62 6.26
CA THR A 147 -13.03 3.88 5.03
C THR A 147 -11.78 3.39 4.31
N ALA A 148 -10.71 4.20 4.24
CA ALA A 148 -9.44 3.79 3.65
C ALA A 148 -8.81 2.60 4.38
N VAL A 149 -8.89 2.57 5.71
CA VAL A 149 -8.43 1.45 6.54
C VAL A 149 -9.25 0.20 6.30
N GLU A 150 -10.58 0.32 6.31
CA GLU A 150 -11.50 -0.78 6.00
C GLU A 150 -11.19 -1.38 4.61
N VAL A 151 -10.91 -0.53 3.60
CA VAL A 151 -10.54 -1.01 2.25
C VAL A 151 -9.18 -1.70 2.25
N MET A 152 -8.20 -1.20 3.00
CA MET A 152 -6.90 -1.88 3.12
C MET A 152 -7.07 -3.27 3.76
N VAL A 153 -7.89 -3.40 4.81
CA VAL A 153 -8.21 -4.70 5.41
C VAL A 153 -8.81 -5.64 4.37
N THR A 154 -9.82 -5.21 3.61
CA THR A 154 -10.42 -6.04 2.54
C THR A 154 -9.39 -6.45 1.48
N ILE A 155 -8.46 -5.56 1.10
CA ILE A 155 -7.40 -5.88 0.14
C ILE A 155 -6.50 -6.99 0.70
N PHE A 156 -6.08 -6.89 1.95
CA PHE A 156 -5.20 -7.87 2.56
C PHE A 156 -5.91 -9.23 2.73
N GLU A 157 -7.17 -9.26 3.16
CA GLU A 157 -7.95 -10.50 3.26
C GLU A 157 -8.09 -11.22 1.91
N VAL A 158 -8.35 -10.48 0.82
CA VAL A 158 -8.40 -11.05 -0.53
C VAL A 158 -7.04 -11.56 -1.00
N ARG A 159 -5.95 -10.89 -0.62
CA ARG A 159 -4.59 -11.33 -0.94
C ARG A 159 -4.19 -12.57 -0.17
N ASP A 160 -4.50 -12.64 1.12
CA ASP A 160 -4.21 -13.82 1.94
C ASP A 160 -4.96 -15.06 1.41
N MET A 161 -6.24 -14.92 1.08
CA MET A 161 -7.03 -15.99 0.45
C MET A 161 -6.51 -16.44 -0.93
N SER A 162 -5.76 -15.58 -1.63
CA SER A 162 -5.17 -15.91 -2.94
C SER A 162 -3.71 -16.35 -2.85
N ARG A 163 -3.12 -16.33 -1.64
CA ARG A 163 -1.81 -16.91 -1.40
C ARG A 163 -1.93 -18.44 -1.46
N PRO A 164 -1.14 -19.14 -2.30
CA PRO A 164 -1.12 -20.59 -2.25
C PRO A 164 -0.72 -21.02 -0.83
N PRO A 165 -1.32 -22.10 -0.27
CA PRO A 165 -0.94 -22.60 1.04
C PRO A 165 0.58 -22.77 1.07
N GLU A 166 1.22 -22.27 2.13
CA GLU A 166 2.67 -22.30 2.25
C GLU A 166 3.18 -23.72 1.96
N ASN A 167 4.15 -23.83 1.05
CA ASN A 167 4.87 -25.07 0.86
C ASN A 167 5.59 -25.39 2.18
N THR A 168 4.97 -26.21 3.01
CA THR A 168 5.65 -26.75 4.18
C THR A 168 6.76 -27.65 3.66
N TRP A 169 8.00 -27.22 3.87
CA TRP A 169 9.15 -28.09 3.74
C TRP A 169 9.03 -29.16 4.82
N ASP A 170 8.71 -30.39 4.44
CA ASP A 170 8.56 -31.52 5.36
C ASP A 170 9.90 -32.09 5.86
N GLY A 171 11.03 -31.46 5.51
CA GLY A 171 12.37 -31.92 5.88
C GLY A 171 12.87 -33.14 5.09
N ASP A 172 11.98 -33.81 4.34
CA ASP A 172 12.26 -35.06 3.62
C ASP A 172 12.29 -34.89 2.09
N GLY A 173 12.17 -33.66 1.60
CA GLY A 173 12.31 -33.32 0.18
C GLY A 173 11.09 -33.65 -0.67
N ARG A 174 9.89 -33.67 -0.08
CA ARG A 174 8.62 -33.83 -0.84
C ARG A 174 7.74 -32.61 -0.66
N PHE A 175 7.23 -32.08 -1.77
CA PHE A 175 6.21 -31.02 -1.75
C PHE A 175 4.86 -31.65 -1.40
N GLY A 176 4.38 -31.42 -0.18
CA GLY A 176 3.06 -31.84 0.28
C GLY A 176 2.09 -30.65 0.39
N TYR A 177 0.85 -30.82 -0.06
CA TYR A 177 -0.24 -29.87 0.20
C TYR A 177 -0.95 -30.28 1.50
N SER A 178 -0.94 -29.42 2.53
CA SER A 178 -1.81 -29.61 3.69
C SER A 178 -3.12 -28.86 3.45
N LEU A 179 -4.17 -29.60 3.07
CA LEU A 179 -5.54 -29.11 3.13
C LEU A 179 -6.10 -29.43 4.51
N GLU A 180 -5.93 -28.54 5.48
CA GLU A 180 -6.75 -28.60 6.69
C GLU A 180 -8.11 -28.00 6.37
N LEU A 181 -9.06 -28.88 6.04
CA LEU A 181 -10.48 -28.58 6.07
C LEU A 181 -10.87 -28.40 7.54
N LYS A 182 -11.11 -27.16 7.96
CA LYS A 182 -11.79 -26.89 9.23
C LYS A 182 -13.27 -27.27 9.05
N GLU A 183 -13.69 -28.32 9.77
CA GLU A 183 -15.10 -28.66 10.01
C GLU A 183 -15.78 -27.64 10.92
#